data_AF-A0AAD5FLM5-F1
#
_entry.id   AF-A0AAD5FLM5-F1
#
_cell.length_a   1.000
_cell.length_b   1.000
_cell.length_c   1.000
_cell.angle_alpha   90.00
_cell.angle_beta   90.00
_cell.angle_gamma   90.00
#
_symmetry.space_group_name_H-M   'P 1'
#
loop_
_entity.id
_entity.type
_entity.pdbx_description
1 polymer ?
#
loop_
_entity_poly.entity_id
_entity_poly.type
_entity_poly.pdbx_seq_one_letter_code
_entity_poly.pdbx_strand_id
1 'polypeptide(L)'
;MPCKYGSETMLSFVDDILSGAKSPCVMLGEIPDPLTSISMIIRCLEPDTTYMFRLWAVDNTGRRSSPSEVTIKTPCPAVDDVKAQGERTPEEWRRSVLVMVFKNKGDVQTCSNYRGIKLISHTMKLWERVVEAMLREEVNIFVHLNSFLLRRATTYAIFASRMLMEKYREGQKKELHCVFVDLEKAYDRVLRKLWYCMRKSEIADKIYNLFNGYTSGKEQQTAYNMLMDLGSPTLHRVLYHYNQRYESFGEFTWRCEDELGPRKAGLILSQLDDLSGWCRGLLQEPKIGLRRASLKFLACRYTDTKAFSLSWMELAQGLHKSCDEQTLPVMYNDYGEPKEI
;
A
#
# COMPACT_ATOMS: atom_id res chain seq x y z
N MET A 1 -13.43 -3.39 22.74
CA MET A 1 -13.64 -2.29 21.76
C MET A 1 -14.58 -1.29 22.39
N PRO A 2 -14.24 0.00 22.49
CA PRO A 2 -15.21 0.99 22.95
C PRO A 2 -16.23 1.19 21.82
N CYS A 3 -17.50 0.89 22.08
CA CYS A 3 -18.59 1.40 21.27
C CYS A 3 -18.40 2.92 21.20
N LYS A 4 -18.15 3.48 20.00
CA LYS A 4 -18.36 4.92 19.80
C LYS A 4 -19.85 5.16 20.05
N TYR A 5 -20.16 5.72 21.22
CA TYR A 5 -21.51 6.19 21.58
C TYR A 5 -21.82 7.39 20.69
N GLY A 6 -22.19 7.11 19.43
CA GLY A 6 -22.72 8.10 18.50
C GLY A 6 -24.14 8.44 18.91
N SER A 7 -24.48 9.73 18.86
CA SER A 7 -25.79 10.30 19.20
C SER A 7 -26.96 9.43 18.75
N GLU A 8 -27.80 8.99 19.70
CA GLU A 8 -29.10 8.41 19.37
C GLU A 8 -29.89 9.41 18.55
N THR A 9 -30.06 9.12 17.26
CA THR A 9 -30.87 9.96 16.36
C THR A 9 -32.27 9.38 16.32
N MET A 10 -33.20 10.03 17.00
CA MET A 10 -34.62 9.64 16.98
C MET A 10 -35.27 10.22 15.72
N LEU A 11 -35.92 9.36 14.93
CA LEU A 11 -36.66 9.74 13.73
C LEU A 11 -38.12 9.33 13.89
N SER A 12 -39.03 10.30 13.82
CA SER A 12 -40.47 10.08 13.71
C SER A 12 -40.81 9.69 12.26
N PHE A 13 -41.47 8.55 12.08
CA PHE A 13 -41.94 8.11 10.75
C PHE A 13 -42.83 9.17 10.09
N VAL A 14 -43.68 9.80 10.89
CA VAL A 14 -44.62 10.82 10.43
C VAL A 14 -43.94 12.17 10.22
N ASP A 15 -43.27 12.67 11.25
CA ASP A 15 -42.82 14.07 11.25
C ASP A 15 -41.50 14.27 10.51
N ASP A 16 -40.66 13.24 10.39
CA ASP A 16 -39.32 13.36 9.81
C ASP A 16 -39.20 12.66 8.46
N ILE A 17 -39.89 11.54 8.27
CA ILE A 17 -39.77 10.70 7.08
C ILE A 17 -40.90 10.98 6.06
N LEU A 18 -42.17 11.05 6.50
CA LEU A 18 -43.30 11.34 5.62
C LEU A 18 -43.38 12.82 5.19
N SER A 19 -43.05 13.74 6.09
CA SER A 19 -43.04 15.19 5.82
C SER A 19 -41.89 15.64 4.91
N GLY A 20 -40.87 14.79 4.72
CA GLY A 20 -39.66 15.09 3.96
C GLY A 20 -38.73 16.14 4.60
N ALA A 21 -38.97 16.53 5.86
CA ALA A 21 -38.37 17.72 6.44
C ALA A 21 -36.94 17.55 6.99
N LYS A 22 -36.41 16.33 7.17
CA LYS A 22 -35.15 16.15 7.93
C LYS A 22 -34.00 15.35 7.34
N SER A 23 -34.14 14.58 6.25
CA SER A 23 -32.97 13.79 5.81
C SER A 23 -32.99 13.33 4.35
N PRO A 24 -32.03 13.76 3.50
CA PRO A 24 -31.84 13.17 2.16
C PRO A 24 -31.35 11.70 2.22
N CYS A 25 -30.90 11.26 3.40
CA CYS A 25 -30.28 9.97 3.65
C CYS A 25 -31.27 8.85 3.97
N VAL A 26 -32.51 9.17 4.35
CA VAL A 26 -33.54 8.20 4.70
C VAL A 26 -34.72 8.39 3.76
N MET A 27 -35.12 7.32 3.07
CA MET A 27 -36.29 7.35 2.19
C MET A 27 -37.21 6.17 2.45
N LEU A 28 -38.52 6.40 2.25
CA LEU A 28 -39.49 5.33 2.15
C LEU A 28 -39.29 4.61 0.83
N GLY A 29 -39.10 3.31 0.91
CA GLY A 29 -38.80 2.47 -0.23
C GLY A 29 -39.57 1.18 -0.11
N GLU A 30 -40.61 0.94 -0.92
CA GLU A 30 -41.28 -0.37 -0.98
C GLU A 30 -40.55 -1.31 -1.94
N ILE A 31 -40.31 -2.54 -1.49
CA ILE A 31 -39.94 -3.66 -2.36
C ILE A 31 -41.28 -4.28 -2.82
N PRO A 32 -41.51 -4.49 -4.13
CA PRO A 32 -42.80 -4.95 -4.63
C PRO A 32 -43.03 -6.42 -4.23
N ASP A 33 -43.68 -6.62 -3.10
CA ASP A 33 -44.30 -7.87 -2.67
C ASP A 33 -45.63 -7.55 -1.94
N PRO A 34 -46.64 -8.44 -1.98
CA PRO A 34 -47.99 -8.06 -1.58
C PRO A 34 -48.16 -8.12 -0.05
N LEU A 35 -48.76 -7.06 0.50
CA LEU A 35 -49.28 -6.86 1.87
C LEU A 35 -48.36 -6.20 2.92
N THR A 36 -48.74 -4.97 3.27
CA THR A 36 -48.62 -4.36 4.63
C THR A 36 -47.23 -4.16 5.23
N SER A 37 -46.14 -4.32 4.48
CA SER A 37 -44.79 -4.06 4.98
C SER A 37 -44.38 -2.60 4.76
N ILE A 38 -43.99 -1.90 5.83
CA ILE A 38 -43.28 -0.63 5.72
C ILE A 38 -41.80 -0.94 5.54
N SER A 39 -41.20 -0.40 4.50
CA SER A 39 -39.75 -0.52 4.28
C SER A 39 -39.10 0.85 4.09
N MET A 40 -37.89 0.95 4.64
CA MET A 40 -37.12 2.17 4.72
C MET A 40 -35.70 1.91 4.25
N ILE A 41 -35.16 2.82 3.44
CA ILE A 41 -33.80 2.74 2.91
C ILE A 41 -32.96 3.84 3.52
N ILE A 42 -31.81 3.48 4.10
CA ILE A 42 -30.84 4.41 4.66
C ILE A 42 -29.58 4.39 3.78
N ARG A 43 -29.23 5.53 3.18
CA ARG A 43 -28.18 5.65 2.15
C ARG A 43 -26.85 6.21 2.66
N CYS A 44 -26.85 6.90 3.80
CA CYS A 44 -25.66 7.60 4.32
C CYS A 44 -25.07 6.93 5.56
N LEU A 45 -25.12 5.60 5.61
CA LEU A 45 -24.43 4.87 6.68
C LEU A 45 -22.93 4.88 6.40
N GLU A 46 -22.13 5.05 7.45
CA GLU A 46 -20.68 4.94 7.33
C GLU A 46 -20.31 3.48 7.08
N PRO A 47 -19.35 3.21 6.18
CA PRO A 47 -18.85 1.87 5.94
C PRO A 47 -18.03 1.36 7.13
N ASP A 48 -17.91 0.03 7.27
CA ASP A 48 -17.22 -0.63 8.39
C ASP A 48 -17.70 -0.17 9.79
N THR A 49 -18.98 0.13 9.94
CA THR A 49 -19.60 0.57 11.20
C THR A 49 -20.74 -0.35 11.60
N THR A 50 -20.82 -0.68 12.89
CA THR A 50 -21.93 -1.46 13.43
C THR A 50 -23.02 -0.50 13.89
N TYR A 51 -24.20 -0.60 13.29
CA TYR A 51 -25.38 0.18 13.66
C TYR A 51 -26.39 -0.72 14.38
N MET A 52 -27.05 -0.16 15.39
CA MET A 52 -28.17 -0.78 16.06
C MET A 52 -29.42 0.05 15.77
N PHE A 53 -30.39 -0.57 15.11
CA PHE A 53 -31.67 0.04 14.78
C PHE A 53 -32.72 -0.46 15.76
N ARG A 54 -33.40 0.47 16.44
CA ARG A 54 -34.48 0.17 17.38
C ARG A 54 -35.78 0.75 16.86
N LEU A 55 -36.81 -0.09 16.74
CA LEU A 55 -38.13 0.27 16.24
C LEU A 55 -39.19 -0.01 17.31
N TRP A 56 -40.11 0.92 17.53
CA TRP A 56 -41.31 0.71 18.35
C TRP A 56 -42.49 1.43 17.71
N ALA A 57 -43.69 0.88 17.90
CA ALA A 57 -44.94 1.54 17.51
C ALA A 57 -45.44 2.45 18.64
N VAL A 58 -46.22 3.47 18.28
CA VAL A 58 -46.90 4.36 19.22
C VAL A 58 -48.40 4.30 18.90
N ASP A 59 -49.24 4.00 19.89
CA ASP A 59 -50.69 4.01 19.72
C ASP A 59 -51.30 5.42 19.84
N ASN A 60 -52.59 5.55 19.55
CA ASN A 60 -53.31 6.82 19.64
C ASN A 60 -53.34 7.44 21.04
N THR A 61 -53.04 6.65 22.08
CA THR A 61 -52.97 7.12 23.48
C THR A 61 -51.55 7.51 23.88
N GLY A 62 -50.58 7.39 22.97
CA GLY A 62 -49.17 7.68 23.20
C GLY A 62 -48.39 6.53 23.84
N ARG A 63 -48.97 5.33 23.99
CA ARG A 63 -48.25 4.17 24.55
C ARG A 63 -47.34 3.57 23.51
N ARG A 64 -46.14 3.17 23.94
CA ARG A 64 -45.13 2.53 23.11
C ARG A 64 -45.29 1.02 23.14
N SER A 65 -45.11 0.36 22.00
CA SER A 65 -44.94 -1.09 21.94
C SER A 65 -43.61 -1.51 22.57
N SER A 66 -43.43 -2.82 22.77
CA SER A 66 -42.09 -3.37 23.00
C SER A 66 -41.18 -3.02 21.81
N PRO A 67 -39.92 -2.61 22.06
CA PRO A 67 -38.98 -2.29 21.00
C PRO A 67 -38.50 -3.58 20.31
N SER A 68 -38.34 -3.50 18.99
CA SER A 68 -37.63 -4.49 18.18
C SER A 68 -36.27 -3.92 17.81
N GLU A 69 -35.22 -4.74 17.88
CA GLU A 69 -33.84 -4.32 17.65
C GLU A 69 -33.18 -5.14 16.55
N VAL A 70 -32.45 -4.48 15.66
CA VAL A 70 -31.66 -5.11 14.60
C VAL A 70 -30.28 -4.48 14.58
N THR A 71 -29.25 -5.30 14.72
CA THR A 71 -27.85 -4.86 14.63
C THR A 71 -27.27 -5.29 13.30
N ILE A 72 -26.73 -4.33 12.54
CA ILE A 72 -26.17 -4.56 11.21
C ILE A 72 -24.76 -3.98 11.16
N LYS A 73 -23.83 -4.76 10.62
CA LYS A 73 -22.50 -4.29 10.25
C LYS A 73 -22.51 -3.84 8.79
N THR A 74 -22.15 -2.59 8.52
CA THR A 74 -22.00 -2.11 7.14
C THR A 74 -20.75 -2.74 6.49
N PRO A 75 -20.77 -2.98 5.16
CA PRO A 75 -19.65 -3.58 4.47
C PRO A 75 -18.42 -2.67 4.50
N CYS A 76 -17.26 -3.27 4.21
CA CYS A 76 -16.03 -2.49 4.06
C CYS A 76 -16.16 -1.48 2.91
N PRO A 77 -15.46 -0.34 2.98
CA PRO A 77 -15.44 0.62 1.90
C PRO A 77 -15.00 -0.03 0.58
N ALA A 78 -15.61 0.41 -0.52
CA ALA A 78 -15.25 -0.07 -1.85
C ALA A 78 -13.79 0.28 -2.19
N VAL A 79 -13.03 -0.67 -2.75
CA VAL A 79 -11.63 -0.46 -3.13
C VAL A 79 -11.41 -0.81 -4.60
N ASP A 80 -10.72 0.07 -5.32
CA ASP A 80 -10.20 -0.22 -6.65
C ASP A 80 -8.83 -0.89 -6.53
N ASP A 81 -8.82 -2.22 -6.59
CA ASP A 81 -7.61 -3.01 -6.44
C ASP A 81 -6.60 -2.81 -7.57
N VAL A 82 -7.05 -2.42 -8.78
CA VAL A 82 -6.17 -2.16 -9.91
C VAL A 82 -5.38 -0.89 -9.67
N LYS A 83 -6.05 0.15 -9.18
CA LYS A 83 -5.41 1.43 -8.84
C LYS A 83 -4.40 1.27 -7.68
N ALA A 84 -4.70 0.42 -6.70
CA ALA A 84 -3.81 0.14 -5.56
C ALA A 84 -2.51 -0.59 -5.95
N GLN A 85 -2.44 -1.22 -7.13
CA GLN A 85 -1.24 -1.93 -7.58
C GLN A 85 -0.10 -1.02 -8.08
N GLY A 86 -0.37 0.29 -8.30
CA GLY A 86 0.61 1.32 -8.66
C GLY A 86 1.13 1.29 -10.10
N GLU A 87 1.52 2.45 -10.64
CA GLU A 87 2.24 2.57 -11.92
C GLU A 87 3.72 2.15 -11.78
N ARG A 88 4.24 1.51 -12.84
CA ARG A 88 5.53 0.79 -12.85
C ARG A 88 6.73 1.74 -12.99
N THR A 89 7.80 1.52 -12.21
CA THR A 89 9.17 2.02 -12.51
C THR A 89 9.53 1.74 -13.97
N PRO A 90 10.22 2.64 -14.70
CA PRO A 90 10.57 2.42 -16.11
C PRO A 90 11.20 1.04 -16.28
N GLU A 91 10.54 0.19 -17.08
CA GLU A 91 10.89 -1.23 -17.16
C GLU A 91 12.33 -1.43 -17.64
N GLU A 92 12.83 -0.49 -18.44
CA GLU A 92 14.18 -0.45 -18.97
C GLU A 92 15.28 -0.43 -17.90
N TRP A 93 15.02 0.14 -16.72
CA TRP A 93 16.02 0.17 -15.64
C TRP A 93 16.03 -1.11 -14.81
N ARG A 94 14.98 -1.92 -14.93
CA ARG A 94 14.92 -3.27 -14.33
C ARG A 94 15.47 -4.34 -15.27
N ARG A 95 15.67 -4.02 -16.54
CA ARG A 95 16.21 -4.94 -17.55
C ARG A 95 17.73 -4.83 -17.62
N SER A 96 18.38 -5.97 -17.87
CA SER A 96 19.81 -6.06 -18.13
C SER A 96 20.10 -7.20 -19.08
N VAL A 97 21.12 -7.04 -19.91
CA VAL A 97 21.59 -8.09 -20.83
C VAL A 97 22.82 -8.75 -20.24
N LEU A 98 22.78 -10.07 -20.06
CA LEU A 98 23.94 -10.84 -19.62
C LEU A 98 24.76 -11.27 -20.85
N VAL A 99 25.99 -10.80 -20.95
CA VAL A 99 26.94 -11.19 -22.00
C VAL A 99 28.01 -12.09 -21.41
N MET A 100 28.19 -13.28 -21.98
CA MET A 100 29.21 -14.24 -21.56
C MET A 100 30.51 -13.99 -22.33
N VAL A 101 31.56 -13.58 -21.63
CA VAL A 101 32.89 -13.34 -22.21
C VAL A 101 33.85 -14.46 -21.82
N PHE A 102 34.44 -15.13 -22.80
CA PHE A 102 35.40 -16.19 -22.55
C PHE A 102 36.69 -15.64 -21.93
N LYS A 103 37.20 -16.26 -20.86
CA LYS A 103 38.38 -15.81 -20.12
C LYS A 103 39.71 -16.12 -20.82
N ASN A 104 39.68 -16.70 -22.03
CA ASN A 104 40.85 -17.15 -22.79
C ASN A 104 41.75 -18.12 -21.99
N LYS A 105 41.14 -18.94 -21.12
CA LYS A 105 41.81 -19.94 -20.29
C LYS A 105 40.91 -21.17 -20.14
N GLY A 106 41.48 -22.36 -20.29
CA GLY A 106 40.77 -23.63 -20.19
C GLY A 106 39.96 -23.98 -21.45
N ASP A 107 39.10 -24.99 -21.33
CA ASP A 107 38.23 -25.46 -22.40
C ASP A 107 37.02 -24.53 -22.63
N VAL A 108 36.68 -24.30 -23.89
CA VAL A 108 35.56 -23.47 -24.35
C VAL A 108 34.22 -24.09 -23.99
N GLN A 109 34.13 -25.43 -23.85
CA GLN A 109 32.89 -26.10 -23.48
C GLN A 109 32.55 -25.98 -21.99
N THR A 110 33.46 -25.48 -21.15
CA THR A 110 33.25 -25.40 -19.71
C THR A 110 32.69 -24.03 -19.31
N CYS A 111 31.45 -23.98 -18.81
CA CYS A 111 30.74 -22.75 -18.44
C CYS A 111 31.48 -21.86 -17.41
N SER A 112 32.31 -22.42 -16.53
CA SER A 112 33.09 -21.68 -15.52
C SER A 112 34.21 -20.82 -16.12
N ASN A 113 34.64 -21.13 -17.35
CA ASN A 113 35.67 -20.40 -18.09
C ASN A 113 35.12 -19.13 -18.76
N TYR A 114 33.83 -18.86 -18.61
CA TYR A 114 33.21 -17.61 -19.01
C TYR A 114 33.07 -16.64 -17.84
N ARG A 115 33.04 -15.35 -18.15
CA ARG A 115 32.71 -14.26 -17.25
C ARG A 115 31.42 -13.63 -17.73
N GLY A 116 30.37 -13.69 -16.90
CA GLY A 116 29.14 -12.96 -17.14
C GLY A 116 29.37 -11.46 -16.91
N ILE A 117 29.06 -10.64 -17.90
CA ILE A 117 29.01 -9.19 -17.81
C ILE A 117 27.56 -8.77 -17.93
N LYS A 118 27.03 -8.18 -16.86
CA LYS A 118 25.67 -7.62 -16.84
C LYS A 118 25.72 -6.21 -17.44
N LEU A 119 25.12 -6.03 -18.60
CA LEU A 119 24.95 -4.73 -19.25
C LEU A 119 23.61 -4.13 -18.85
N ILE A 120 23.66 -2.94 -18.28
CA ILE A 120 22.50 -2.12 -17.89
C ILE A 120 22.31 -0.97 -18.89
N SER A 121 21.16 -0.28 -18.83
CA SER A 121 20.83 0.85 -19.72
C SER A 121 21.86 1.98 -19.62
N HIS A 122 21.98 2.80 -20.68
CA HIS A 122 22.89 3.94 -20.69
C HIS A 122 22.56 4.96 -19.58
N THR A 123 21.27 5.16 -19.31
CA THR A 123 20.80 6.04 -18.23
C THR A 123 21.22 5.52 -16.85
N MET A 124 21.16 4.21 -16.62
CA MET A 124 21.60 3.59 -15.38
C MET A 124 23.12 3.67 -15.18
N LYS A 125 23.90 3.52 -16.27
CA LYS A 125 25.37 3.67 -16.22
C LYS A 125 25.80 5.10 -15.84
N LEU A 126 25.13 6.11 -16.40
CA LEU A 126 25.42 7.51 -16.06
C LEU A 126 25.11 7.78 -14.59
N TRP A 127 24.00 7.22 -14.10
CA TRP A 127 23.62 7.32 -12.70
C TRP A 127 24.63 6.66 -11.75
N GLU A 128 25.06 5.43 -12.04
CA GLU A 128 26.09 4.74 -11.24
C GLU A 128 27.39 5.53 -11.14
N ARG A 129 27.75 6.32 -12.16
CA ARG A 129 28.94 7.19 -12.13
C ARG A 129 28.79 8.38 -11.20
N VAL A 130 27.60 8.95 -11.10
CA VAL A 130 27.32 10.03 -10.14
C VAL A 130 27.40 9.47 -8.72
N VAL A 131 26.79 8.31 -8.48
CA VAL A 131 26.83 7.61 -7.18
C VAL A 131 28.27 7.26 -6.78
N GLU A 132 29.06 6.73 -7.71
CA GLU A 132 30.48 6.40 -7.48
C GLU A 132 31.30 7.64 -7.08
N ALA A 133 31.13 8.76 -7.80
CA ALA A 133 31.88 9.98 -7.54
C ALA A 133 31.60 10.53 -6.13
N MET A 134 30.33 10.56 -5.73
CA MET A 134 29.92 11.01 -4.39
C MET A 134 30.41 10.06 -3.29
N LEU A 135 30.37 8.75 -3.56
CA LEU A 135 30.88 7.74 -2.62
C LEU A 135 32.37 7.87 -2.35
N ARG A 136 33.12 8.22 -3.38
CA ARG A 136 34.57 8.32 -3.33
C ARG A 136 35.06 9.46 -2.43
N GLU A 137 34.26 10.51 -2.27
CA GLU A 137 34.57 11.63 -1.36
C GLU A 137 34.37 11.26 0.12
N GLU A 138 33.49 10.30 0.39
CA GLU A 138 33.07 9.94 1.75
C GLU A 138 33.81 8.71 2.31
N VAL A 139 34.25 7.78 1.44
CA VAL A 139 34.99 6.59 1.86
C VAL A 139 36.47 6.91 1.98
N ASN A 140 37.01 6.86 3.21
CA ASN A 140 38.46 6.87 3.40
C ASN A 140 39.06 5.50 3.04
N ILE A 141 39.42 5.33 1.77
CA ILE A 141 39.97 4.07 1.26
C ILE A 141 41.42 3.92 1.77
N PHE A 142 41.70 2.79 2.43
CA PHE A 142 43.01 2.48 3.02
C PHE A 142 44.15 2.69 2.01
N VAL A 143 45.17 3.44 2.42
CA VAL A 143 46.27 3.96 1.57
C VAL A 143 47.15 2.85 0.96
N HIS A 144 46.98 1.59 1.34
CA HIS A 144 47.76 0.45 0.82
C HIS A 144 47.08 -0.30 -0.33
N LEU A 145 45.85 0.04 -0.69
CA LEU A 145 45.19 -0.53 -1.86
C LEU A 145 45.75 0.14 -3.13
N ASN A 146 46.04 -0.67 -4.15
CA ASN A 146 46.61 -0.19 -5.43
C ASN A 146 45.64 -0.37 -6.61
N SER A 147 44.48 -0.97 -6.38
CA SER A 147 43.47 -1.27 -7.39
C SER A 147 42.25 -0.38 -7.22
N PHE A 148 41.67 0.07 -8.35
CA PHE A 148 40.45 0.90 -8.40
C PHE A 148 40.57 2.26 -7.69
N LEU A 149 41.78 2.79 -7.50
CA LEU A 149 42.01 4.14 -7.00
C LEU A 149 42.45 5.07 -8.13
N LEU A 150 41.93 6.31 -8.08
CA LEU A 150 42.29 7.34 -9.04
C LEU A 150 43.82 7.53 -9.04
N ARG A 151 44.43 7.46 -10.24
CA ARG A 151 45.88 7.64 -10.48
C ARG A 151 46.80 6.60 -9.83
N ARG A 152 46.29 5.44 -9.42
CA ARG A 152 47.12 4.29 -9.01
C ARG A 152 47.02 3.15 -10.00
N ALA A 153 48.15 2.83 -10.60
CA ALA A 153 48.30 1.70 -11.51
C ALA A 153 48.90 0.48 -10.79
N THR A 154 48.72 -0.70 -11.39
CA THR A 154 49.31 -1.96 -10.92
C THR A 154 50.84 -1.93 -10.84
N THR A 155 51.48 -1.02 -11.56
CA THR A 155 52.93 -0.79 -11.53
C THR A 155 53.46 -0.46 -10.14
N TYR A 156 52.70 0.30 -9.34
CA TYR A 156 53.10 0.63 -7.97
C TYR A 156 53.13 -0.60 -7.05
N ALA A 157 52.15 -1.49 -7.18
CA ALA A 157 52.12 -2.74 -6.43
C ALA A 157 53.30 -3.64 -6.79
N ILE A 158 53.58 -3.78 -8.10
CA ILE A 158 54.70 -4.58 -8.60
C ILE A 158 56.03 -4.01 -8.10
N PHE A 159 56.21 -2.69 -8.18
CA PHE A 159 57.42 -2.02 -7.71
C PHE A 159 57.62 -2.22 -6.20
N ALA A 160 56.58 -2.02 -5.39
CA ALA A 160 56.64 -2.21 -3.95
C ALA A 160 56.99 -3.66 -3.57
N SER A 161 56.39 -4.65 -4.25
CA SER A 161 56.73 -6.06 -4.04
C SER A 161 58.18 -6.35 -4.40
N ARG A 162 58.69 -5.83 -5.53
CA ARG A 162 60.09 -6.00 -5.94
C ARG A 162 61.06 -5.38 -4.94
N MET A 163 60.81 -4.15 -4.50
CA MET A 163 61.63 -3.49 -3.47
C MET A 163 61.67 -4.27 -2.15
N LEU A 164 60.54 -4.85 -1.73
CA LEU A 164 60.48 -5.68 -0.53
C LEU A 164 61.34 -6.94 -0.69
N MET A 165 61.24 -7.61 -1.84
CA MET A 165 62.03 -8.81 -2.14
C MET A 165 63.54 -8.51 -2.15
N GLU A 166 63.96 -7.42 -2.79
CA GLU A 166 65.36 -7.00 -2.86
C GLU A 166 65.92 -6.65 -1.46
N LYS A 167 65.17 -5.90 -0.64
CA LYS A 167 65.58 -5.51 0.71
C LYS A 167 65.85 -6.72 1.63
N TYR A 168 65.00 -7.75 1.57
CA TYR A 168 65.18 -8.97 2.39
C TYR A 168 66.28 -9.88 1.85
N ARG A 169 66.43 -9.96 0.52
CA ARG A 169 67.46 -10.75 -0.15
C ARG A 169 68.86 -10.21 0.09
N GLU A 170 69.05 -8.89 -0.08
CA GLU A 170 70.39 -8.27 -0.05
C GLU A 170 70.71 -7.63 1.30
N GLY A 171 69.76 -6.93 1.91
CA GLY A 171 69.98 -6.17 3.14
C GLY A 171 69.96 -7.01 4.41
N GLN A 172 68.94 -7.86 4.56
CA GLN A 172 68.72 -8.60 5.81
C GLN A 172 69.19 -10.07 5.75
N LYS A 173 69.47 -10.61 4.55
CA LYS A 173 69.82 -12.02 4.29
C LYS A 173 68.86 -12.99 5.00
N LYS A 174 67.56 -12.71 4.93
CA LYS A 174 66.50 -13.54 5.52
C LYS A 174 65.56 -14.04 4.43
N GLU A 175 65.04 -15.25 4.62
CA GLU A 175 64.01 -15.80 3.74
C GLU A 175 62.72 -14.99 3.85
N LEU A 176 62.19 -14.58 2.70
CA LEU A 176 60.89 -13.91 2.58
C LEU A 176 59.91 -14.90 1.96
N HIS A 177 58.82 -15.18 2.66
CA HIS A 177 57.71 -15.97 2.12
C HIS A 177 56.55 -15.04 1.77
N CYS A 178 56.09 -15.13 0.52
CA CYS A 178 54.94 -14.37 0.03
C CYS A 178 53.74 -15.30 -0.13
N VAL A 179 52.58 -14.90 0.38
CA VAL A 179 51.31 -15.60 0.21
C VAL A 179 50.42 -14.77 -0.72
N PHE A 180 50.07 -15.34 -1.86
CA PHE A 180 49.13 -14.74 -2.81
C PHE A 180 47.73 -15.32 -2.58
N VAL A 181 46.76 -14.44 -2.34
CA VAL A 181 45.36 -14.82 -2.11
C VAL A 181 44.53 -14.24 -3.25
N ASP A 182 43.78 -15.10 -3.94
CA ASP A 182 42.81 -14.70 -4.95
C ASP A 182 41.40 -15.16 -4.54
N LEU A 183 40.40 -14.35 -4.85
CA LEU A 183 39.01 -14.62 -4.47
C LEU A 183 38.25 -15.20 -5.65
N GLU A 184 37.75 -16.43 -5.48
CA GLU A 184 36.93 -17.07 -6.50
C GLU A 184 35.61 -16.30 -6.69
N LYS A 185 35.36 -15.81 -7.91
CA LYS A 185 34.13 -15.08 -8.29
C LYS A 185 33.81 -13.93 -7.33
N ALA A 186 34.82 -13.11 -7.04
CA ALA A 186 34.76 -12.03 -6.04
C ALA A 186 33.51 -11.13 -6.12
N TYR A 187 33.07 -10.74 -7.33
CA TYR A 187 31.89 -9.89 -7.53
C TYR A 187 30.56 -10.65 -7.38
N ASP A 188 30.51 -11.92 -7.78
CA ASP A 188 29.29 -12.74 -7.70
C ASP A 188 29.02 -13.22 -6.27
N ARG A 189 30.07 -13.32 -5.44
CA ARG A 189 30.01 -13.79 -4.05
C ARG A 189 30.00 -12.67 -3.01
N VAL A 190 29.85 -11.42 -3.42
CA VAL A 190 29.69 -10.30 -2.47
C VAL A 190 28.43 -10.53 -1.64
N LEU A 191 28.60 -10.77 -0.34
CA LEU A 191 27.49 -10.97 0.59
C LEU A 191 26.69 -9.67 0.75
N ARG A 192 25.37 -9.79 0.87
CA ARG A 192 24.46 -8.66 1.21
C ARG A 192 24.86 -7.93 2.51
N LYS A 193 25.70 -8.53 3.35
CA LYS A 193 26.29 -7.90 4.55
C LYS A 193 27.22 -6.71 4.24
N LEU A 194 27.65 -6.51 2.99
CA LEU A 194 28.35 -5.27 2.58
C LEU A 194 27.52 -4.01 2.91
N TRP A 195 26.19 -4.10 2.80
CA TRP A 195 25.27 -3.04 3.22
C TRP A 195 25.41 -2.68 4.69
N TYR A 196 25.64 -3.66 5.56
CA TYR A 196 25.86 -3.44 6.98
C TYR A 196 27.18 -2.70 7.25
N CYS A 197 28.25 -3.04 6.50
CA CYS A 197 29.52 -2.32 6.58
C CYS A 197 29.40 -0.86 6.13
N MET A 198 28.65 -0.59 5.06
CA MET A 198 28.38 0.78 4.61
C MET A 198 27.55 1.55 5.65
N ARG A 199 26.60 0.89 6.33
CA ARG A 199 25.71 1.50 7.35
C ARG A 199 26.45 1.90 8.62
N LYS A 200 27.44 1.09 9.00
CA LYS A 200 28.34 1.40 10.13
C LYS A 200 29.25 2.60 9.88
N SER A 201 29.44 2.99 8.61
CA SER A 201 30.28 4.13 8.23
C SER A 201 29.50 5.42 7.99
N GLU A 202 28.19 5.50 8.28
CA GLU A 202 27.27 6.63 7.90
C GLU A 202 27.17 6.90 6.38
N ILE A 203 27.96 6.17 5.58
CA ILE A 203 27.98 6.22 4.12
C ILE A 203 26.77 5.50 3.55
N ALA A 204 26.26 4.43 4.18
CA ALA A 204 25.01 3.84 3.69
C ALA A 204 23.85 4.80 3.85
N ASP A 205 23.78 5.67 4.84
CA ASP A 205 22.66 6.62 4.95
C ASP A 205 22.75 7.67 3.82
N LYS A 206 23.96 8.07 3.40
CA LYS A 206 24.17 8.94 2.21
C LYS A 206 23.91 8.23 0.88
N ILE A 207 24.37 6.99 0.71
CA ILE A 207 24.07 6.14 -0.46
C ILE A 207 22.58 5.83 -0.51
N TYR A 208 21.97 5.52 0.62
CA TYR A 208 20.56 5.25 0.80
C TYR A 208 19.76 6.50 0.45
N ASN A 209 20.15 7.69 0.94
CA ASN A 209 19.61 8.98 0.50
C ASN A 209 19.91 9.33 -0.97
N LEU A 210 20.91 8.71 -1.61
CA LEU A 210 21.19 8.85 -3.04
C LEU A 210 20.32 7.92 -3.89
N PHE A 211 20.19 6.65 -3.51
CA PHE A 211 19.28 5.69 -4.13
C PHE A 211 17.82 6.08 -3.88
N ASN A 212 17.52 6.72 -2.74
CA ASN A 212 16.26 7.39 -2.40
C ASN A 212 16.19 8.82 -2.93
N GLY A 213 17.32 9.36 -3.40
CA GLY A 213 17.40 10.60 -4.18
C GLY A 213 16.71 10.47 -5.54
N TYR A 214 16.21 9.28 -5.88
CA TYR A 214 15.17 9.06 -6.88
C TYR A 214 13.80 9.64 -6.52
N THR A 215 13.60 10.02 -5.25
CA THR A 215 12.51 10.90 -4.86
C THR A 215 13.11 12.21 -4.35
N SER A 216 13.17 13.22 -5.22
CA SER A 216 13.34 14.61 -4.82
C SER A 216 12.41 14.93 -3.63
N GLY A 217 12.74 15.96 -2.83
CA GLY A 217 11.82 16.39 -1.76
C GLY A 217 10.39 16.68 -2.25
N LYS A 218 10.23 16.99 -3.56
CA LYS A 218 8.93 17.05 -4.21
C LYS A 218 8.29 15.67 -4.35
N GLU A 219 9.00 14.65 -4.83
CA GLU A 219 8.48 13.28 -4.94
C GLU A 219 8.21 12.64 -3.57
N GLN A 220 9.01 12.92 -2.54
CA GLN A 220 8.69 12.50 -1.17
C GLN A 220 7.41 13.18 -0.66
N GLN A 221 7.25 14.47 -0.94
CA GLN A 221 6.02 15.19 -0.59
C GLN A 221 4.83 14.71 -1.42
N THR A 222 5.02 14.41 -2.70
CA THR A 222 4.00 13.86 -3.59
C THR A 222 3.60 12.45 -3.15
N ALA A 223 4.55 11.58 -2.80
CA ALA A 223 4.29 10.25 -2.28
C ALA A 223 3.55 10.32 -0.93
N TYR A 224 3.97 11.21 -0.03
CA TYR A 224 3.25 11.47 1.21
C TYR A 224 1.81 11.95 0.96
N ASN A 225 1.63 12.96 0.10
CA ASN A 225 0.30 13.47 -0.23
C ASN A 225 -0.57 12.38 -0.86
N MET A 226 -0.03 11.64 -1.84
CA MET A 226 -0.73 10.52 -2.47
C MET A 226 -1.16 9.47 -1.46
N LEU A 227 -0.24 8.99 -0.61
CA LEU A 227 -0.56 7.97 0.40
C LEU A 227 -1.59 8.46 1.42
N MET A 228 -1.51 9.73 1.83
CA MET A 228 -2.52 10.34 2.70
C MET A 228 -3.89 10.48 2.03
N ASP A 229 -3.94 10.74 0.72
CA ASP A 229 -5.17 10.93 -0.06
C ASP A 229 -5.88 9.62 -0.43
N LEU A 230 -5.19 8.48 -0.41
CA LEU A 230 -5.73 7.17 -0.81
C LEU A 230 -6.86 6.66 0.11
N GLY A 231 -6.90 7.13 1.35
CA GLY A 231 -7.78 6.64 2.41
C GLY A 231 -7.38 5.25 2.93
N SER A 232 -7.76 4.96 4.17
CA SER A 232 -7.39 3.71 4.88
C SER A 232 -7.60 2.41 4.06
N PRO A 233 -8.75 2.19 3.40
CA PRO A 233 -9.01 0.94 2.67
C PRO A 233 -8.06 0.69 1.51
N THR A 234 -7.78 1.73 0.73
CA THR A 234 -6.85 1.65 -0.40
C THR A 234 -5.41 1.52 0.09
N LEU A 235 -5.07 2.19 1.19
CA LEU A 235 -3.74 2.10 1.81
C LEU A 235 -3.44 0.66 2.28
N HIS A 236 -4.42 -0.03 2.87
CA HIS A 236 -4.31 -1.47 3.20
C HIS A 236 -4.01 -2.33 1.97
N ARG A 237 -4.63 -2.02 0.81
CA ARG A 237 -4.33 -2.72 -0.45
C ARG A 237 -2.97 -2.39 -1.03
N VAL A 238 -2.53 -1.14 -0.94
CA VAL A 238 -1.17 -0.75 -1.32
C VAL A 238 -0.15 -1.51 -0.47
N LEU A 239 -0.35 -1.56 0.84
CA LEU A 239 0.51 -2.31 1.77
C LEU A 239 0.56 -3.79 1.38
N TYR A 240 -0.61 -4.42 1.15
CA TYR A 240 -0.70 -5.81 0.71
C TYR A 240 0.12 -6.07 -0.56
N HIS A 241 -0.15 -5.31 -1.63
CA HIS A 241 0.55 -5.51 -2.92
C HIS A 241 2.03 -5.17 -2.85
N TYR A 242 2.41 -4.18 -2.04
CA TYR A 242 3.80 -3.82 -1.84
C TYR A 242 4.57 -4.96 -1.19
N ASN A 243 4.08 -5.47 -0.05
CA ASN A 243 4.76 -6.53 0.69
C ASN A 243 4.83 -7.82 -0.15
N GLN A 244 3.75 -8.20 -0.83
CA GLN A 244 3.75 -9.36 -1.73
C GLN A 244 4.84 -9.31 -2.81
N ARG A 245 5.20 -8.12 -3.30
CA ARG A 245 6.16 -7.96 -4.41
C ARG A 245 7.56 -7.59 -3.95
N TYR A 246 7.67 -6.85 -2.85
CA TYR A 246 8.87 -6.09 -2.50
C TYR A 246 9.35 -6.30 -1.07
N GLU A 247 8.71 -7.15 -0.25
CA GLU A 247 9.13 -7.43 1.14
C GLU A 247 10.61 -7.84 1.24
N SER A 248 11.14 -8.54 0.22
CA SER A 248 12.57 -8.90 0.15
C SER A 248 13.55 -7.71 0.11
N PHE A 249 13.05 -6.50 -0.17
CA PHE A 249 13.77 -5.23 -0.18
C PHE A 249 13.42 -4.31 1.01
N GLY A 250 12.55 -4.76 1.92
CA GLY A 250 12.03 -4.03 3.07
C GLY A 250 10.51 -4.05 3.11
N GLU A 251 9.92 -4.22 4.29
CA GLU A 251 8.47 -4.12 4.47
C GLU A 251 7.99 -2.68 4.23
N PHE A 252 6.76 -2.52 3.73
CA PHE A 252 6.15 -1.21 3.43
C PHE A 252 6.23 -0.22 4.60
N THR A 253 5.92 -0.67 5.83
CA THR A 253 5.97 0.14 7.06
C THR A 253 7.35 0.71 7.30
N TRP A 254 8.35 -0.18 7.30
CA TRP A 254 9.75 0.17 7.46
C TRP A 254 10.23 1.09 6.33
N ARG A 255 9.85 0.82 5.08
CA ARG A 255 10.23 1.66 3.94
C ARG A 255 9.59 3.04 4.00
N CYS A 256 8.34 3.16 4.43
CA CYS A 256 7.71 4.46 4.64
C CYS A 256 8.47 5.31 5.67
N GLU A 257 8.86 4.71 6.81
CA GLU A 257 9.65 5.41 7.84
C GLU A 257 11.02 5.85 7.33
N ASP A 258 11.67 4.99 6.56
CA ASP A 258 13.02 5.22 6.06
C ASP A 258 13.06 6.24 4.90
N GLU A 259 12.00 6.31 4.08
CA GLU A 259 11.89 7.24 2.93
C GLU A 259 11.29 8.61 3.29
N LEU A 260 10.27 8.63 4.16
CA LEU A 260 9.49 9.84 4.48
C LEU A 260 9.83 10.41 5.85
N GLY A 261 10.57 9.66 6.66
CA GLY A 261 10.85 9.96 8.05
C GLY A 261 9.70 9.54 8.99
N PRO A 262 10.02 9.34 10.29
CA PRO A 262 9.11 8.72 11.26
C PRO A 262 7.81 9.52 11.47
N ARG A 263 7.85 10.86 11.35
CA ARG A 263 6.64 11.69 11.53
C ARG A 263 5.63 11.50 10.40
N LYS A 264 6.10 11.58 9.14
CA LYS A 264 5.22 11.43 7.97
C LYS A 264 4.73 10.00 7.83
N ALA A 265 5.62 9.03 8.05
CA ALA A 265 5.26 7.62 8.07
C ALA A 265 4.25 7.30 9.18
N GLY A 266 4.46 7.81 10.40
CA GLY A 266 3.50 7.62 11.50
C GLY A 266 2.10 8.14 11.18
N LEU A 267 1.98 9.27 10.48
CA LEU A 267 0.68 9.79 10.02
C LEU A 267 0.02 8.86 8.99
N ILE A 268 0.76 8.40 7.99
CA ILE A 268 0.25 7.45 7.00
C ILE A 268 -0.18 6.15 7.68
N LEU A 269 0.70 5.58 8.52
CA LEU A 269 0.46 4.31 9.19
C LEU A 269 -0.70 4.38 10.19
N SER A 270 -0.94 5.53 10.82
CA SER A 270 -2.10 5.72 11.71
C SER A 270 -3.44 5.54 10.98
N GLN A 271 -3.50 5.80 9.67
CA GLN A 271 -4.72 5.54 8.88
C GLN A 271 -5.04 4.04 8.82
N LEU A 272 -4.06 3.15 8.96
CA LEU A 272 -4.30 1.70 8.94
C LEU A 272 -5.13 1.22 10.14
N ASP A 273 -5.16 2.00 11.22
CA ASP A 273 -5.94 1.70 12.43
C ASP A 273 -7.40 2.13 12.33
N ASP A 274 -7.79 2.90 11.31
CA ASP A 274 -9.17 3.37 11.11
C ASP A 274 -10.15 2.24 10.80
N LEU A 275 -9.66 1.11 10.27
CA LEU A 275 -10.49 -0.04 9.92
C LEU A 275 -10.56 -1.08 11.04
N SER A 276 -11.74 -1.69 11.16
CA SER A 276 -11.99 -2.81 12.05
C SER A 276 -11.13 -4.02 11.67
N GLY A 277 -10.88 -4.89 12.64
CA GLY A 277 -10.14 -6.14 12.39
C GLY A 277 -10.80 -7.03 11.33
N TRP A 278 -12.13 -6.94 11.19
CA TRP A 278 -12.88 -7.67 10.17
C TRP A 278 -12.55 -7.19 8.76
N CYS A 279 -12.59 -5.88 8.51
CA CYS A 279 -12.23 -5.34 7.20
C CYS A 279 -10.74 -5.49 6.90
N ARG A 280 -9.86 -5.37 7.90
CA ARG A 280 -8.44 -5.66 7.75
C ARG A 280 -8.18 -7.08 7.26
N GLY A 281 -8.90 -8.07 7.78
CA GLY A 281 -8.82 -9.46 7.30
C GLY A 281 -9.27 -9.60 5.85
N LEU A 282 -10.43 -9.04 5.49
CA LEU A 282 -10.95 -9.12 4.12
C LEU A 282 -10.07 -8.41 3.08
N LEU A 283 -9.38 -7.33 3.46
CA LEU A 283 -8.46 -6.61 2.58
C LEU A 283 -7.13 -7.34 2.35
N GLN A 284 -6.87 -8.47 3.02
CA GLN A 284 -5.72 -9.34 2.76
C GLN A 284 -5.99 -10.42 1.70
N GLU A 285 -7.21 -10.50 1.17
CA GLU A 285 -7.55 -11.46 0.12
C GLU A 285 -6.69 -11.23 -1.15
N PRO A 286 -6.35 -12.28 -1.91
CA PRO A 286 -5.40 -12.18 -3.02
C PRO A 286 -5.90 -11.27 -4.14
N LYS A 287 -7.21 -11.23 -4.35
CA LYS A 287 -7.88 -10.43 -5.36
C LYS A 287 -9.18 -9.85 -4.81
N ILE A 288 -9.45 -8.60 -5.14
CA ILE A 288 -10.70 -7.92 -4.82
C ILE A 288 -11.26 -7.31 -6.10
N GLY A 289 -12.46 -7.74 -6.48
CA GLY A 289 -13.21 -7.17 -7.59
C GLY A 289 -14.15 -6.07 -7.11
N LEU A 290 -14.14 -4.92 -7.78
CA LEU A 290 -15.15 -3.89 -7.53
C LEU A 290 -16.38 -4.15 -8.42
N ARG A 291 -17.51 -4.49 -7.81
CA ARG A 291 -18.77 -4.78 -8.51
C ARG A 291 -19.79 -3.67 -8.28
N ARG A 292 -20.70 -3.52 -9.25
CA ARG A 292 -21.84 -2.61 -9.18
C ARG A 292 -23.13 -3.41 -9.30
N ALA A 293 -24.00 -3.30 -8.31
CA ALA A 293 -25.38 -3.74 -8.37
C ALA A 293 -26.32 -2.53 -8.53
N SER A 294 -27.49 -2.76 -9.10
CA SER A 294 -28.57 -1.78 -9.19
C SER A 294 -29.79 -2.34 -8.46
N LEU A 295 -30.14 -1.74 -7.32
CA LEU A 295 -31.32 -2.12 -6.56
C LEU A 295 -32.50 -1.26 -7.00
N LYS A 296 -33.59 -1.90 -7.43
CA LYS A 296 -34.85 -1.21 -7.75
C LYS A 296 -35.72 -1.11 -6.50
N PHE A 297 -36.32 0.05 -6.26
CA PHE A 297 -37.21 0.29 -5.13
C PHE A 297 -38.27 1.34 -5.48
N LEU A 298 -39.42 1.31 -4.81
CA LEU A 298 -40.48 2.30 -4.98
C LEU A 298 -40.30 3.45 -3.99
N ALA A 299 -39.87 4.61 -4.45
CA ALA A 299 -39.76 5.82 -3.64
C ALA A 299 -41.14 6.47 -3.49
N CYS A 300 -41.69 6.44 -2.28
CA CYS A 300 -43.05 6.91 -2.03
C CYS A 300 -43.09 8.25 -1.29
N ARG A 301 -43.93 9.16 -1.76
CA ARG A 301 -44.25 10.44 -1.13
C ARG A 301 -45.75 10.52 -0.83
N TYR A 302 -46.06 11.20 0.26
CA TYR A 302 -47.43 11.37 0.74
C TYR A 302 -47.83 12.83 0.55
N THR A 303 -48.91 13.07 -0.19
CA THR A 303 -49.26 14.43 -0.67
C THR A 303 -50.14 15.22 0.28
N ASP A 304 -50.80 14.57 1.25
CA ASP A 304 -51.65 15.22 2.26
C ASP A 304 -51.12 15.01 3.68
N THR A 305 -50.28 15.93 4.15
CA THR A 305 -49.72 15.94 5.51
C THR A 305 -50.53 16.80 6.50
N LYS A 306 -51.70 17.32 6.10
CA LYS A 306 -52.43 18.36 6.85
C LYS A 306 -53.36 17.90 7.98
N ALA A 307 -53.36 16.64 8.39
CA ALA A 307 -54.22 16.20 9.50
C ALA A 307 -53.55 15.12 10.37
N PHE A 308 -52.73 15.52 11.35
CA PHE A 308 -52.12 14.58 12.29
C PHE A 308 -52.82 14.57 13.64
N SER A 309 -53.93 13.82 13.68
CA SER A 309 -54.48 13.21 14.89
C SER A 309 -55.27 11.93 14.54
N LEU A 310 -54.73 11.03 13.71
CA LEU A 310 -55.51 9.88 13.22
C LEU A 310 -54.72 8.57 13.17
N SER A 311 -55.48 7.48 13.29
CA SER A 311 -55.02 6.11 13.56
C SER A 311 -54.42 5.43 12.33
N TRP A 312 -53.61 4.38 12.54
CA TRP A 312 -52.98 3.58 11.47
C TRP A 312 -53.97 3.03 10.43
N MET A 313 -55.21 2.72 10.83
CA MET A 313 -56.25 2.24 9.92
C MET A 313 -56.73 3.31 8.94
N GLU A 314 -56.65 4.59 9.30
CA GLU A 314 -57.04 5.72 8.45
C GLU A 314 -55.91 6.14 7.52
N LEU A 315 -54.64 5.96 7.93
CA LEU A 315 -53.47 6.19 7.08
C LEU A 315 -53.41 5.24 5.86
N ALA A 316 -53.85 3.99 6.03
CA ALA A 316 -53.81 2.97 4.98
C ALA A 316 -54.92 3.13 3.91
N GLN A 317 -56.01 3.81 4.24
CA GLN A 317 -57.18 3.97 3.34
C GLN A 317 -57.35 5.40 2.81
N GLY A 318 -56.82 6.42 3.50
CA GLY A 318 -57.11 7.83 3.23
C GLY A 318 -55.96 8.68 2.68
N LEU A 319 -54.69 8.23 2.71
CA LEU A 319 -53.60 9.04 2.15
C LEU A 319 -53.36 8.73 0.68
N HIS A 320 -53.43 9.77 -0.14
CA HIS A 320 -52.95 9.69 -1.51
C HIS A 320 -51.43 9.54 -1.50
N LYS A 321 -50.97 8.33 -1.84
CA LYS A 321 -49.57 7.94 -1.94
C LYS A 321 -49.15 8.01 -3.40
N SER A 322 -48.09 8.74 -3.69
CA SER A 322 -47.43 8.74 -5.01
C SER A 322 -46.13 7.98 -4.88
N CYS A 323 -45.96 6.87 -5.61
CA CYS A 323 -44.75 6.08 -5.61
C CYS A 323 -44.12 6.08 -7.00
N ASP A 324 -42.83 6.39 -7.06
CA ASP A 324 -42.04 6.35 -8.28
C ASP A 324 -41.00 5.23 -8.18
N GLU A 325 -40.87 4.40 -9.21
CA GLU A 325 -39.80 3.41 -9.28
C GLU A 325 -38.45 4.13 -9.44
N GLN A 326 -37.53 3.88 -8.52
CA GLN A 326 -36.18 4.40 -8.53
C GLN A 326 -35.16 3.26 -8.51
N THR A 327 -33.95 3.55 -9.02
CA THR A 327 -32.83 2.62 -9.01
C THR A 327 -31.69 3.19 -8.19
N LEU A 328 -31.22 2.45 -7.20
CA LEU A 328 -30.06 2.77 -6.38
C LEU A 328 -28.85 1.94 -6.83
N PRO A 329 -27.82 2.57 -7.44
CA PRO A 329 -26.57 1.89 -7.69
C PRO A 329 -25.79 1.68 -6.38
N VAL A 330 -25.40 0.43 -6.12
CA VAL A 330 -24.59 0.05 -4.95
C VAL A 330 -23.29 -0.57 -5.43
N MET A 331 -22.18 0.02 -5.01
CA MET A 331 -20.84 -0.53 -5.25
C MET A 331 -20.46 -1.42 -4.07
N TYR A 332 -19.91 -2.60 -4.34
CA TYR A 332 -19.45 -3.51 -3.29
C TYR A 332 -18.20 -4.27 -3.74
N ASN A 333 -17.42 -4.71 -2.75
CA ASN A 333 -16.25 -5.54 -2.96
C ASN A 333 -16.65 -7.01 -3.07
N ASP A 334 -16.09 -7.68 -4.08
CA ASP A 334 -16.17 -9.11 -4.33
C ASP A 334 -14.80 -9.71 -3.98
N TYR A 335 -14.76 -10.56 -2.95
CA TYR A 335 -13.53 -11.04 -2.34
C TYR A 335 -13.22 -12.47 -2.79
N GLY A 336 -11.96 -12.74 -3.16
CA GLY A 336 -11.49 -14.06 -3.55
C GLY A 336 -11.34 -14.24 -5.07
N GLU A 337 -11.07 -15.48 -5.50
CA GLU A 337 -10.99 -15.78 -6.93
C GLU A 337 -12.37 -15.70 -7.60
N PRO A 338 -12.47 -15.16 -8.83
CA PRO A 338 -13.73 -15.14 -9.54
C PRO A 338 -14.20 -16.58 -9.69
N LYS A 339 -15.35 -16.91 -9.10
CA LYS A 339 -16.05 -18.15 -9.43
C LYS A 339 -16.34 -18.09 -10.93
N GLU A 340 -15.66 -18.92 -11.72
CA GLU A 340 -16.09 -19.20 -13.10
C GLU A 340 -17.54 -19.67 -13.00
N ILE A 341 -18.46 -18.91 -13.60
CA ILE A 341 -19.87 -19.26 -13.76
C ILE A 341 -20.02 -19.83 -15.17
#